data_AF-W1XZG6-F1
#
_entry.id   AF-W1XZG6-F1
#
_cell.length_a   1.000
_cell.length_b   1.000
_cell.length_c   1.000
_cell.angle_alpha   90.00
_cell.angle_beta   90.00
_cell.angle_gamma   90.00
#
_symmetry.space_group_name_H-M   'P 1'
#
loop_
_entity.id
_entity.type
_entity.pdbx_description
1 polymer ?
#
loop_
_entity_poly.entity_id
_entity_poly.type
_entity_poly.pdbx_seq_one_letter_code
_entity_poly.pdbx_strand_id
1 'polypeptide(L)'
;LPICLPSGVSPEAFTDWMTRLRSQCPCIIFDSSREALVAGLKAAPWLVKPNRRELEIWAGRKLPEMKDVIEAAHALREQGIAHVVISLGAEGALWVNASGEWIAKPPSVT
;
A
#
# COMPACT_ATOMS: atom_id res chain seq x y z
N LEU A 1 -6.71 7.44 14.19
CA LEU A 1 -6.83 6.06 14.71
C LEU A 1 -6.33 5.11 13.62
N PRO A 2 -5.54 4.07 13.93
CA PRO A 2 -5.18 3.05 12.94
C PRO A 2 -6.46 2.42 12.38
N ILE A 3 -6.53 2.25 11.06
CA ILE A 3 -7.61 1.53 10.39
C ILE A 3 -7.32 0.04 10.57
N CYS A 4 -8.07 -0.63 11.46
CA CYS A 4 -7.92 -2.04 11.78
C CYS A 4 -9.18 -2.84 11.40
N LEU A 5 -9.07 -4.17 11.41
CA LEU A 5 -10.22 -5.04 11.19
C LEU A 5 -11.21 -4.92 12.36
N PRO A 6 -12.53 -4.97 12.10
CA PRO A 6 -13.54 -5.05 13.16
C PRO A 6 -13.35 -6.28 14.03
N SER A 7 -13.76 -6.18 15.30
CA SER A 7 -13.77 -7.33 16.22
C SER A 7 -14.54 -8.51 15.63
N GLY A 8 -13.93 -9.70 15.64
CA GLY A 8 -14.51 -10.93 15.09
C GLY A 8 -14.21 -11.17 13.60
N VAL A 9 -13.53 -10.25 12.91
CA VAL A 9 -13.07 -10.46 11.53
C VAL A 9 -11.62 -10.94 11.54
N SER A 10 -11.38 -12.18 11.08
CA SER A 10 -10.02 -12.68 10.90
C SER A 10 -9.37 -12.08 9.63
N PRO A 11 -8.03 -11.96 9.60
CA PRO A 11 -7.29 -11.57 8.40
C PRO A 11 -7.60 -12.44 7.17
N GLU A 12 -7.80 -13.74 7.38
CA GLU A 12 -8.14 -14.71 6.33
C GLU A 12 -9.53 -14.41 5.74
N ALA A 13 -10.53 -14.24 6.61
CA ALA A 13 -11.88 -13.89 6.16
C ALA A 13 -11.91 -12.56 5.39
N PHE A 14 -11.16 -11.57 5.86
CA PHE A 14 -11.02 -10.29 5.16
C PHE A 14 -10.33 -10.45 3.79
N THR A 15 -9.28 -11.27 3.71
CA THR A 15 -8.59 -11.59 2.45
C THR A 15 -9.55 -12.23 1.45
N ASP A 16 -10.37 -13.18 1.90
CA ASP A 16 -11.36 -13.85 1.07
C ASP A 16 -12.41 -12.87 0.53
N TRP A 17 -12.88 -11.95 1.38
CA TRP A 17 -13.82 -10.90 0.96
C TRP A 17 -13.22 -9.96 -0.07
N MET A 18 -11.99 -9.49 0.16
CA MET A 18 -11.27 -8.63 -0.79
C MET A 18 -11.05 -9.32 -2.13
N THR A 19 -10.71 -10.61 -2.12
CA THR A 19 -10.53 -11.42 -3.34
C THR A 19 -11.83 -11.56 -4.13
N ARG A 20 -12.94 -11.85 -3.44
CA ARG A 20 -14.27 -11.89 -4.08
C ARG A 20 -14.65 -10.52 -4.64
N LEU A 21 -14.41 -9.44 -3.89
CA LEU A 21 -14.67 -8.09 -4.34
C LEU A 21 -13.85 -7.75 -5.60
N ARG A 22 -12.57 -8.14 -5.65
CA ARG A 22 -11.68 -7.89 -6.80
C ARG A 22 -12.17 -8.54 -8.09
N SER A 23 -12.85 -9.68 -7.99
CA SER A 23 -13.45 -10.37 -9.14
C SER A 23 -14.64 -9.62 -9.75
N GLN A 24 -15.29 -8.74 -8.98
CA GLN A 24 -16.46 -7.98 -9.40
C GLN A 24 -16.14 -6.50 -9.66
N CYS A 25 -15.18 -5.95 -8.90
CA CYS A 25 -14.72 -4.58 -8.99
C CYS A 25 -13.22 -4.58 -9.31
N PRO A 26 -12.84 -4.36 -10.58
CA PRO A 26 -11.44 -4.44 -10.95
C PRO A 26 -10.60 -3.26 -10.44
N CYS A 27 -11.23 -2.14 -10.09
CA CYS A 27 -10.56 -0.90 -9.69
C CYS A 27 -10.74 -0.60 -8.19
N ILE A 28 -10.27 -1.50 -7.32
CA ILE A 28 -10.30 -1.27 -5.87
C ILE A 28 -9.14 -0.34 -5.47
N ILE A 29 -9.48 0.76 -4.81
CA ILE A 29 -8.53 1.62 -4.09
C ILE A 29 -8.52 1.19 -2.63
N PHE A 30 -7.36 0.82 -2.12
CA PHE A 30 -7.22 0.25 -0.78
C PHE A 30 -6.27 1.08 0.09
N ASP A 31 -6.82 1.63 1.18
CA ASP A 31 -6.07 2.35 2.21
C ASP A 31 -6.44 1.78 3.58
N SER A 32 -5.46 1.18 4.24
CA SER A 32 -5.63 0.54 5.53
C SER A 32 -4.28 0.46 6.24
N SER A 33 -4.26 -0.04 7.47
CA SER A 33 -3.05 -0.12 8.28
C SER A 33 -2.86 -1.51 8.89
N ARG A 34 -1.63 -1.82 9.31
CA ARG A 34 -1.29 -3.01 10.11
C ARG A 34 -1.77 -4.33 9.46
N GLU A 35 -2.36 -5.23 10.25
CA GLU A 35 -2.78 -6.56 9.80
C GLU A 35 -3.81 -6.49 8.66
N ALA A 36 -4.66 -5.46 8.67
CA ALA A 36 -5.66 -5.24 7.62
C ALA A 36 -4.99 -4.91 6.29
N LEU A 37 -3.93 -4.08 6.29
CA LEU A 37 -3.14 -3.81 5.10
C LEU A 37 -2.53 -5.10 4.56
N VAL A 38 -1.80 -5.84 5.39
CA VAL A 38 -1.11 -7.09 4.96
C VAL A 38 -2.10 -8.11 4.42
N ALA A 39 -3.28 -8.25 5.04
CA ALA A 39 -4.34 -9.12 4.55
C ALA A 39 -4.92 -8.64 3.20
N GLY A 40 -5.27 -7.36 3.09
CA GLY A 40 -5.86 -6.82 1.87
C GLY A 40 -4.92 -6.79 0.67
N LEU A 41 -3.61 -6.65 0.88
CA LEU A 41 -2.60 -6.71 -0.18
C LEU A 41 -2.60 -8.05 -0.93
N LYS A 42 -2.94 -9.16 -0.25
CA LYS A 42 -3.01 -10.50 -0.86
C LYS A 42 -4.08 -10.60 -1.96
N ALA A 43 -5.05 -9.70 -1.98
CA ALA A 43 -6.09 -9.64 -3.01
C ALA A 43 -5.72 -8.81 -4.24
N ALA A 44 -4.48 -8.28 -4.32
CA ALA A 44 -4.00 -7.44 -5.41
C ALA A 44 -4.99 -6.33 -5.83
N PRO A 45 -5.36 -5.41 -4.90
CA PRO A 45 -6.17 -4.24 -5.25
C PRO A 45 -5.49 -3.41 -6.34
N TRP A 46 -6.28 -2.63 -7.06
CA TRP A 46 -5.79 -1.85 -8.20
C TRP A 46 -4.85 -0.72 -7.74
N LEU A 47 -5.16 -0.06 -6.63
CA LEU A 47 -4.30 0.93 -6.00
C LEU A 47 -4.15 0.66 -4.50
N VAL A 48 -2.94 0.85 -3.97
CA VAL A 48 -2.66 0.82 -2.53
C VAL A 48 -2.00 2.11 -2.07
N LYS A 49 -2.29 2.54 -0.84
CA LYS A 49 -1.70 3.75 -0.25
C LYS A 49 -1.00 3.54 1.11
N PRO A 50 0.02 2.67 1.23
CA PRO A 50 0.75 2.56 2.50
C PRO A 50 1.55 3.83 2.83
N ASN A 51 1.97 3.97 4.08
CA ASN A 51 3.09 4.85 4.46
C ASN A 51 4.43 4.07 4.53
N ARG A 52 5.56 4.76 4.68
CA ARG A 52 6.90 4.12 4.77
C ARG A 52 6.96 3.03 5.85
N ARG A 53 6.38 3.27 7.04
CA ARG A 53 6.40 2.30 8.15
C ARG A 53 5.59 1.04 7.84
N GLU A 54 4.44 1.20 7.21
CA GLU A 54 3.62 0.07 6.75
C GLU A 54 4.33 -0.75 5.67
N LEU A 55 5.02 -0.07 4.74
CA LEU A 55 5.82 -0.73 3.72
C LEU A 55 7.00 -1.50 4.32
N GLU A 56 7.67 -0.96 5.35
CA GLU A 56 8.72 -1.69 6.10
C GLU A 56 8.19 -2.97 6.76
N ILE A 57 6.99 -2.90 7.35
CA ILE A 57 6.35 -4.06 7.98
C ILE A 57 6.05 -5.14 6.94
N TRP A 58 5.48 -4.74 5.79
CA TRP A 58 5.21 -5.67 4.70
C TRP A 58 6.50 -6.25 4.10
N ALA A 59 7.53 -5.44 3.91
CA ALA A 59 8.82 -5.87 3.34
C ALA A 59 9.66 -6.71 4.30
N GLY A 60 9.34 -6.73 5.60
CA GLY A 60 10.11 -7.41 6.63
C GLY A 60 11.50 -6.82 6.87
N ARG A 61 11.77 -5.60 6.38
CA ARG A 61 13.07 -4.92 6.50
C ARG A 61 12.90 -3.40 6.63
N LYS A 62 13.95 -2.73 7.10
CA LYS A 62 14.02 -1.27 7.10
C LYS A 62 14.24 -0.71 5.69
N LEU A 63 13.67 0.47 5.45
CA LEU A 63 13.74 1.19 4.18
C LEU A 63 14.27 2.62 4.41
N PRO A 64 15.55 2.76 4.81
CA PRO A 64 16.11 4.03 5.24
C PRO A 64 16.27 5.05 4.10
N GLU A 65 16.49 4.59 2.86
CA GLU A 65 16.74 5.46 1.71
C GLU A 65 15.56 5.45 0.74
N MET A 66 15.42 6.50 -0.08
CA MET A 66 14.34 6.57 -1.07
C MET A 66 14.39 5.40 -2.06
N LYS A 67 15.59 4.94 -2.43
CA LYS A 67 15.76 3.77 -3.30
C LYS A 67 15.12 2.51 -2.71
N ASP A 68 15.22 2.32 -1.39
CA ASP A 68 14.62 1.16 -0.71
C ASP A 68 13.09 1.21 -0.80
N VAL A 69 12.52 2.40 -0.66
CA VAL A 69 11.08 2.63 -0.78
C VAL A 69 10.60 2.34 -2.20
N ILE A 70 11.36 2.80 -3.21
CA ILE A 70 11.08 2.55 -4.63
C ILE A 70 11.13 1.04 -4.94
N GLU A 71 12.19 0.35 -4.51
CA GLU A 71 12.33 -1.10 -4.70
C GLU A 71 11.16 -1.87 -4.07
N ALA A 72 10.78 -1.51 -2.84
CA ALA A 72 9.64 -2.13 -2.16
C ALA A 72 8.31 -1.81 -2.86
N ALA A 73 8.14 -0.61 -3.42
CA ALA A 73 6.96 -0.25 -4.20
C ALA A 73 6.87 -1.07 -5.50
N HIS A 74 7.99 -1.31 -6.18
CA HIS A 74 8.01 -2.21 -7.36
C HIS A 74 7.71 -3.66 -6.99
N ALA A 75 8.23 -4.14 -5.86
CA ALA A 75 7.91 -5.49 -5.38
C ALA A 75 6.40 -5.67 -5.09
N LEU A 76 5.70 -4.63 -4.62
CA LEU A 76 4.22 -4.65 -4.54
C LEU A 76 3.56 -4.71 -5.92
N ARG A 77 4.11 -4.01 -6.92
CA ARG A 77 3.59 -4.07 -8.29
C ARG A 77 3.76 -5.44 -8.93
N GLU A 78 4.87 -6.11 -8.66
CA GLU A 78 5.12 -7.49 -9.10
C GLU A 78 4.09 -8.48 -8.54
N GLN A 79 3.42 -8.15 -7.43
CA GLN A 79 2.28 -8.91 -6.89
C GLN A 79 0.93 -8.60 -7.58
N GLY A 80 0.93 -7.82 -8.66
CA GLY A 80 -0.26 -7.51 -9.47
C GLY A 80 -0.96 -6.20 -9.12
N ILE A 81 -0.39 -5.38 -8.23
CA ILE A 81 -0.93 -4.06 -7.88
C ILE A 81 -0.53 -3.05 -8.97
N ALA A 82 -1.50 -2.41 -9.61
CA ALA A 82 -1.22 -1.51 -10.73
C ALA A 82 -0.62 -0.17 -10.28
N HIS A 83 -1.08 0.35 -9.14
CA HIS A 83 -0.66 1.63 -8.58
C HIS A 83 -0.26 1.52 -7.11
N VAL A 84 0.95 1.96 -6.80
CA VAL A 84 1.45 2.02 -5.42
C VAL A 84 1.74 3.47 -5.08
N VAL A 85 1.01 4.02 -4.12
CA VAL A 85 1.21 5.38 -3.61
C VAL A 85 1.75 5.28 -2.20
N ILE A 86 2.91 5.86 -1.93
CA ILE A 86 3.53 5.80 -0.60
C ILE A 86 3.57 7.19 -0.01
N SER A 87 2.84 7.40 1.08
CA SER A 87 2.92 8.66 1.82
C SER A 87 4.20 8.70 2.67
N LEU A 88 4.94 9.80 2.57
CA LEU A 88 6.26 10.01 3.18
C LEU A 88 6.27 11.18 4.18
N GLY A 89 5.09 11.63 4.62
CA GLY A 89 4.96 12.77 5.54
C GLY A 89 5.45 14.07 4.90
N ALA A 90 6.37 14.77 5.57
CA ALA A 90 6.94 16.03 5.08
C ALA A 90 7.76 15.87 3.78
N GLU A 91 8.26 14.66 3.49
CA GLU A 91 8.96 14.35 2.24
C GLU A 91 7.99 14.23 1.04
N GLY A 92 6.68 14.22 1.30
CA GLY A 92 5.62 14.18 0.29
C GLY A 92 5.08 12.79 0.01
N ALA A 93 4.95 12.42 -1.27
CA ALA A 93 4.44 11.11 -1.67
C ALA A 93 5.14 10.57 -2.92
N LEU A 94 5.44 9.28 -2.92
CA LEU A 94 5.92 8.53 -4.08
C LEU A 94 4.72 7.86 -4.77
N TRP A 95 4.64 7.92 -6.09
CA TRP A 95 3.70 7.13 -6.88
C TRP A 95 4.46 6.29 -7.90
N VAL A 96 4.21 4.98 -7.89
CA VAL A 96 4.80 4.01 -8.83
C VAL A 96 3.70 3.31 -9.60
N ASN A 97 3.83 3.25 -10.92
CA ASN A 97 2.96 2.49 -11.81
C ASN A 97 3.75 1.99 -13.05
N ALA A 98 3.06 1.43 -14.05
CA ALA A 98 3.70 0.89 -15.25
C ALA A 98 4.44 1.94 -16.12
N SER A 99 4.10 3.21 -15.99
CA SER A 99 4.68 4.31 -16.75
C SER A 99 5.88 4.96 -16.05
N GLY A 100 6.16 4.61 -14.79
CA GLY A 100 7.32 5.13 -14.05
C GLY A 100 7.03 5.46 -12.59
N GLU A 101 7.81 6.42 -12.09
CA GLU A 101 7.85 6.84 -10.69
C GLU A 101 7.80 8.37 -10.59
N TRP A 102 6.97 8.90 -9.69
CA TRP A 102 6.86 10.35 -9.44
C TRP A 102 6.92 10.64 -7.96
N ILE A 103 7.61 11.71 -7.60
CA ILE A 103 7.63 12.25 -6.24
C ILE A 103 6.87 13.57 -6.23
N ALA A 104 5.75 13.60 -5.51
CA ALA A 104 5.03 14.83 -5.21
C ALA A 104 5.60 15.44 -3.93
N LYS A 105 6.05 16.69 -4.00
CA LYS A 105 6.56 17.44 -2.84
C LYS A 105 5.56 18.50 -2.40
N PRO A 106 5.15 18.54 -1.12
CA PRO A 106 4.29 19.61 -0.62
C PRO A 106 5.04 20.94 -0.65
N PRO A 107 4.34 22.09 -0.76
CA PRO A 107 4.95 23.39 -0.60
C PRO A 107 5.53 23.54 0.81
N SER A 108 6.63 24.27 0.94
CA SER A 108 7.16 24.65 2.25
C SER A 108 6.19 25.62 2.92
N VAL A 109 5.70 25.25 4.10
CA VAL A 109 4.94 26.17 4.96
C VAL A 109 5.94 26.74 5.97
N THR A 110 6.35 27.99 5.74
CA THR A 110 7.10 28.82 6.69
C THR A 110 6.17 29.47 7.70
#